data_AF-A0A415SLF4-F1
#
_entry.id   AF-A0A415SLF4-F1
#
_cell.length_a   1.000
_cell.length_b   1.000
_cell.length_c   1.000
_cell.angle_alpha   90.00
_cell.angle_beta   90.00
_cell.angle_gamma   90.00
#
_symmetry.space_group_name_H-M   'P 1'
#
loop_
_entity.id
_entity.type
_entity.pdbx_description
1 polymer ?
#
loop_
_entity_poly.entity_id
_entity_poly.type
_entity_poly.pdbx_seq_one_letter_code
_entity_poly.pdbx_strand_id
1 'polypeptide(L)'
;MTLSEEILKQIKDMSAALLPPAEIAILLDIPTDQRDYFCDICKNHCSSPIYTSYHQGRLQTKLNLRKTVIKLAVAGSPAAEPLADKYMKEQSINE
;
A
#
# COMPACT_ATOMS: atom_id res chain seq x y z
N MET A 1 17.26 3.64 14.71
CA MET A 1 17.51 3.17 13.33
C MET A 1 17.79 4.38 12.46
N THR A 2 19.00 4.54 11.94
CA THR A 2 19.28 5.49 10.84
C THR A 2 18.77 4.84 9.56
N LEU A 3 17.60 5.27 9.06
CA LEU A 3 17.05 4.70 7.84
C LEU A 3 17.74 5.28 6.61
N SER A 4 18.36 4.39 5.82
CA SER A 4 18.77 4.70 4.45
C SER A 4 17.54 4.90 3.58
N GLU A 5 17.61 5.83 2.62
CA GLU A 5 16.60 5.99 1.57
C GLU A 5 16.34 4.68 0.82
N GLU A 6 17.35 3.80 0.74
CA GLU A 6 17.25 2.48 0.14
C GLU A 6 16.27 1.56 0.87
N ILE A 7 16.28 1.57 2.21
CA ILE A 7 15.35 0.76 3.02
C ILE A 7 13.92 1.28 2.84
N LEU A 8 13.74 2.60 2.79
CA LEU A 8 12.43 3.20 2.53
C LEU A 8 11.89 2.82 1.16
N LYS A 9 12.76 2.74 0.15
CA LYS A 9 12.41 2.26 -1.19
C LYS A 9 12.01 0.77 -1.17
N GLN A 10 12.79 -0.08 -0.51
CA GLN A 10 12.47 -1.50 -0.36
C GLN A 10 11.10 -1.72 0.32
N ILE A 11 10.82 -0.99 1.41
CA ILE A 11 9.51 -1.03 2.08
C ILE A 11 8.38 -0.66 1.12
N LYS A 12 8.57 0.41 0.35
CA LYS A 12 7.58 0.85 -0.64
C LYS A 12 7.35 -0.19 -1.74
N ASP A 13 8.41 -0.79 -2.28
CA ASP A 13 8.32 -1.78 -3.35
C ASP A 13 7.61 -3.07 -2.87
N MET A 14 7.97 -3.57 -1.68
CA MET A 14 7.31 -4.74 -1.10
C MET A 14 5.86 -4.49 -0.71
N SER A 15 5.55 -3.30 -0.16
CA SER A 15 4.18 -2.94 0.18
C SER A 15 3.31 -2.68 -1.06
N ALA A 16 3.90 -2.25 -2.18
CA ALA A 16 3.24 -2.22 -3.48
C ALA A 16 2.93 -3.64 -3.98
N ALA A 17 3.76 -4.63 -3.69
CA ALA A 17 3.43 -6.03 -3.91
C ALA A 17 2.40 -6.60 -2.89
N LEU A 18 1.79 -5.74 -2.06
CA LEU A 18 0.75 -6.06 -1.08
C LEU A 18 1.23 -6.94 0.09
N LEU A 19 2.53 -6.97 0.37
CA LEU A 19 3.04 -7.69 1.54
C LEU A 19 2.64 -6.98 2.85
N PRO A 20 2.25 -7.74 3.89
CA PRO A 20 1.99 -7.20 5.22
C PRO A 20 3.29 -6.79 5.93
N PRO A 21 3.22 -5.90 6.95
CA PRO A 21 4.41 -5.41 7.64
C PRO A 21 5.25 -6.51 8.29
N ALA A 22 4.63 -7.59 8.77
CA ALA A 22 5.34 -8.71 9.39
C ALA A 22 6.24 -9.46 8.39
N GLU A 23 5.76 -9.68 7.16
CA GLU A 23 6.55 -10.30 6.09
C GLU A 23 7.66 -9.38 5.61
N ILE A 24 7.37 -8.07 5.47
CA ILE A 24 8.38 -7.06 5.13
C ILE A 24 9.49 -7.03 6.19
N ALA A 25 9.14 -7.11 7.48
CA ALA A 25 10.12 -7.15 8.56
C ALA A 25 11.04 -8.38 8.48
N ILE A 26 10.50 -9.53 8.07
CA ILE A 26 11.30 -10.74 7.82
C ILE A 26 12.25 -10.52 6.63
N LEU A 27 11.76 -9.95 5.53
CA LEU A 27 12.55 -9.72 4.31
C LEU A 27 13.63 -8.64 4.48
N LEU A 28 13.45 -7.70 5.40
CA LEU A 28 14.45 -6.69 5.79
C LEU A 28 15.43 -7.18 6.85
N ASP A 29 15.39 -8.48 7.20
CA ASP A 29 16.21 -9.07 8.25
C ASP A 29 16.10 -8.32 9.60
N ILE A 30 14.90 -7.78 9.91
CA ILE A 30 14.66 -7.11 11.18
C ILE A 30 14.70 -8.17 12.30
N PRO A 31 15.49 -7.94 13.37
CA PRO A 31 15.54 -8.82 14.53
C PRO A 31 14.16 -9.10 15.13
N THR A 32 13.92 -10.34 15.56
CA THR A 32 12.60 -10.79 16.03
C THR A 32 12.01 -9.92 17.13
N ASP A 33 12.84 -9.42 18.04
CA ASP A 33 12.51 -8.51 19.13
C ASP A 33 12.05 -7.12 18.67
N GLN A 34 12.35 -6.73 17.44
CA GLN A 34 12.00 -5.43 16.86
C GLN A 34 10.88 -5.49 15.82
N ARG A 35 10.42 -6.70 15.45
CA ARG A 35 9.38 -6.87 14.41
C ARG A 35 8.04 -6.29 14.82
N ASP A 36 7.66 -6.45 16.08
CA ASP A 36 6.40 -5.91 16.60
C ASP A 36 6.41 -4.38 16.57
N TYR A 37 7.55 -3.77 16.92
CA TYR A 37 7.73 -2.33 16.84
C TYR A 37 7.69 -1.83 15.39
N PHE A 38 8.32 -2.53 14.44
CA PHE A 38 8.20 -2.19 13.02
C PHE A 38 6.74 -2.27 12.53
N CYS A 39 6.02 -3.31 12.92
CA CYS A 39 4.60 -3.47 12.57
C CYS A 39 3.74 -2.35 13.15
N ASP A 40 4.03 -1.91 14.37
CA ASP A 40 3.37 -0.78 15.02
C ASP A 40 3.66 0.53 14.27
N ILE A 41 4.91 0.79 13.88
CA ILE A 41 5.29 1.95 13.08
C ILE A 41 4.47 2.02 11.79
N CYS A 42 4.40 0.91 11.04
CA CYS A 42 3.65 0.84 9.79
C CYS A 42 2.14 1.12 9.95
N LYS A 43 1.57 0.91 11.15
CA LYS A 43 0.13 1.06 11.41
C LYS A 43 -0.24 2.39 12.03
N ASN A 44 0.55 2.87 13.00
CA ASN A 44 0.13 3.92 13.94
C ASN A 44 0.99 5.19 13.88
N HIS A 45 2.21 5.13 13.34
CA HIS A 45 3.16 6.24 13.44
C HIS A 45 3.13 7.12 12.19
N CYS A 46 2.06 7.90 12.01
CA CYS A 46 1.82 8.68 10.80
C CYS A 46 2.93 9.68 10.42
N SER A 47 3.71 10.14 11.39
CA SER A 47 4.87 11.03 11.18
C SER A 47 6.15 10.28 10.74
N SER A 48 6.13 8.95 10.76
CA SER A 48 7.29 8.14 10.40
C SER A 48 7.47 8.03 8.88
N PRO A 49 8.71 8.15 8.37
CA PRO A 49 9.04 7.83 6.99
C PRO A 49 8.68 6.38 6.62
N ILE A 50 8.81 5.43 7.55
CA ILE A 50 8.44 4.01 7.34
C ILE A 50 6.94 3.88 7.08
N TYR A 51 6.13 4.52 7.92
CA TYR A 51 4.68 4.56 7.76
C TYR A 51 4.34 5.11 6.37
N THR A 52 4.94 6.24 6.02
CA THR A 52 4.68 6.90 4.74
C THR A 52 5.04 6.00 3.55
N SER A 53 6.24 5.41 3.54
CA SER A 53 6.67 4.50 2.47
C SER A 53 5.79 3.26 2.35
N TYR A 54 5.41 2.65 3.48
CA TYR A 54 4.55 1.47 3.52
C TYR A 54 3.15 1.77 2.94
N HIS A 55 2.53 2.88 3.37
CA HIS A 55 1.20 3.25 2.86
C HIS A 55 1.26 3.74 1.41
N GLN A 56 2.32 4.45 1.02
CA GLN A 56 2.53 4.86 -0.37
C GLN A 56 2.56 3.67 -1.32
N GLY A 57 3.29 2.59 -0.98
CA GLY A 57 3.33 1.40 -1.83
C GLY A 57 1.94 0.77 -2.01
N ARG A 58 1.20 0.59 -0.91
CA ARG A 58 -0.17 0.05 -0.97
C ARG A 58 -1.12 0.91 -1.79
N LEU A 59 -1.07 2.22 -1.57
CA LEU A 59 -1.90 3.18 -2.30
C LEU A 59 -1.53 3.23 -3.78
N GLN A 60 -0.25 3.08 -4.12
CA GLN A 60 0.21 3.01 -5.51
C GLN A 60 -0.41 1.79 -6.24
N THR A 61 -0.44 0.63 -5.59
CA THR A 61 -1.08 -0.55 -6.18
C THR A 61 -2.58 -0.41 -6.28
N LYS A 62 -3.24 0.14 -5.24
CA LYS A 62 -4.67 0.48 -5.31
C LYS A 62 -4.97 1.40 -6.49
N LEU A 63 -4.16 2.43 -6.70
CA LEU A 63 -4.28 3.36 -7.83
C LEU A 63 -4.14 2.64 -9.18
N ASN A 64 -3.11 1.80 -9.31
CA ASN A 64 -2.86 1.06 -10.55
C ASN A 64 -4.02 0.12 -10.89
N LEU A 65 -4.53 -0.64 -9.91
CA LEU A 65 -5.68 -1.51 -10.09
C LEU A 65 -6.93 -0.72 -10.49
N ARG A 66 -7.22 0.40 -9.82
CA ARG A 66 -8.36 1.25 -10.16
C ARG A 66 -8.26 1.81 -11.58
N LYS A 67 -7.08 2.26 -12.00
CA LYS A 67 -6.85 2.73 -13.38
C LYS A 67 -7.14 1.63 -14.41
N THR A 68 -6.68 0.41 -14.17
CA THR A 68 -6.96 -0.74 -15.05
C THR A 68 -8.45 -1.05 -15.13
N VAL A 69 -9.14 -1.09 -14.00
CA VAL A 69 -10.59 -1.33 -13.96
C VAL A 69 -11.35 -0.24 -14.70
N ILE A 70 -11.03 1.04 -14.48
CA ILE A 70 -11.66 2.16 -15.20
C ILE A 70 -11.42 2.03 -16.70
N LYS A 71 -10.19 1.71 -17.13
CA LYS A 71 -9.87 1.51 -18.55
C LYS A 71 -10.73 0.40 -19.17
N LEU A 72 -10.95 -0.71 -18.47
CA LEU A 72 -11.79 -1.81 -18.93
C LEU A 72 -13.28 -1.44 -18.96
N ALA A 73 -13.76 -0.69 -17.95
CA ALA A 73 -15.14 -0.22 -17.90
C ALA A 73 -15.45 0.74 -19.06
N VAL A 74 -14.55 1.69 -19.35
CA VAL A 74 -14.68 2.61 -20.50
C VAL A 74 -14.68 1.86 -21.83
N ALA A 75 -14.01 0.70 -21.91
CA ALA A 75 -14.04 -0.17 -23.08
C ALA A 75 -15.31 -1.06 -23.17
N GLY A 76 -16.27 -0.91 -22.24
CA GLY A 76 -17.53 -1.64 -22.22
C GLY A 76 -17.45 -3.03 -21.62
N SER A 77 -16.49 -3.30 -20.71
CA SER A 77 -16.40 -4.59 -20.02
C SER A 77 -17.52 -4.73 -18.96
N PRO A 78 -18.45 -5.69 -19.11
CA PRO A 78 -19.59 -5.83 -18.18
C PRO A 78 -19.18 -6.14 -16.74
N ALA A 79 -18.01 -6.75 -16.54
CA ALA A 79 -17.50 -7.07 -15.22
C ALA A 79 -16.80 -5.87 -14.53
N ALA A 80 -16.32 -4.90 -15.31
CA ALA A 80 -15.58 -3.74 -14.79
C ALA A 80 -16.49 -2.55 -14.48
N GLU A 81 -17.59 -2.37 -15.22
CA GLU A 81 -18.59 -1.32 -14.98
C GLU A 81 -19.11 -1.25 -13.53
N PRO A 82 -19.61 -2.35 -12.91
CA PRO A 82 -20.08 -2.28 -11.52
C PRO A 82 -18.96 -1.99 -10.51
N LEU A 83 -17.70 -2.35 -10.83
CA LEU A 83 -16.55 -2.01 -10.00
C LEU A 83 -16.22 -0.51 -10.09
N ALA A 84 -16.30 0.08 -11.30
CA ALA A 84 -16.11 1.51 -11.49
C ALA A 84 -17.19 2.32 -10.74
N ASP A 85 -18.46 1.91 -10.81
CA ASP A 85 -19.56 2.52 -10.05
C ASP A 85 -19.30 2.44 -8.54
N LYS A 86 -18.82 1.30 -8.04
CA LYS A 86 -18.43 1.13 -6.64
C LYS A 86 -17.32 2.10 -6.25
N TYR A 87 -16.30 2.28 -7.09
CA TYR A 87 -15.20 3.20 -6.81
C TYR A 87 -15.65 4.65 -6.77
N MET A 88 -16.59 5.05 -7.63
CA MET A 88 -17.19 6.40 -7.60
C MET A 88 -17.94 6.63 -6.28
N LYS A 89 -18.77 5.68 -5.84
CA LYS A 89 -19.48 5.77 -4.55
C LYS A 89 -18.52 5.86 -3.36
N GLU A 90 -17.46 5.07 -3.35
CA GLU A 90 -16.43 5.11 -2.30
C GLU A 90 -15.69 6.45 -2.25
N GLN A 91 -15.53 7.14 -3.38
CA GLN A 91 -14.95 8.48 -3.42
C GLN A 91 -15.89 9.50 -2.77
N SER A 92 -17.18 9.50 -3.14
CA SER A 92 -18.18 10.45 -2.62
C SER A 92 -18.48 10.31 -1.13
N ILE A 93 -18.18 9.17 -0.50
CA ILE A 93 -18.37 8.95 0.95
C ILE A 93 -17.19 9.50 1.77
N ASN A 94 -16.02 9.68 1.14
CA ASN A 94 -14.80 10.13 1.81
C ASN A 94 -14.44 11.60 1.51
N GLU A 95 -15.33 12.34 0.86
CA GLU A 95 -15.34 13.81 0.75
C GLU A 95 -16.28 14.39 1.81
#